data_AF-A0AB40CKS2-F1
#
_entry.id   AF-A0AB40CKS2-F1
#
_cell.length_a   1.000
_cell.length_b   1.000
_cell.length_c   1.000
_cell.angle_alpha   90.00
_cell.angle_beta   90.00
_cell.angle_gamma   90.00
#
_symmetry.space_group_name_H-M   'P 1'
#
loop_
_entity.id
_entity.type
_entity.pdbx_description
1 polymer ?
#
loop_
_entity_poly.entity_id
_entity_poly.type
_entity_poly.pdbx_seq_one_letter_code
_entity_poly.pdbx_strand_id
1 'polypeptide(L)'
;MRTHPNSTFIILADEGVFQSCRNLVSLDGCFLKGTYGGQLLTAVGIDANDCIYPIAWAVVNKENKENWTWFLQLLAQDLGIVDSHKWAFMTDRQKSQ
;
A
#
# COMPACT_ATOMS: atom_id res chain seq x y z
N MET A 1 -1.66 8.37 -12.72
CA MET A 1 -1.68 6.90 -12.87
C MET A 1 -0.29 6.45 -13.31
N ARG A 2 0.39 5.62 -12.52
CA ARG A 2 1.71 5.03 -12.82
C ARG A 2 1.54 3.54 -13.12
N THR A 3 2.28 3.03 -14.10
CA THR A 3 2.26 1.62 -14.53
C THR A 3 3.66 1.02 -14.40
N HIS A 4 3.72 -0.29 -14.14
CA HIS A 4 4.95 -1.08 -14.09
C HIS A 4 4.77 -2.28 -15.03
N PRO A 5 5.82 -2.83 -15.67
CA PRO A 5 5.68 -3.96 -16.59
C PRO A 5 4.95 -5.17 -15.98
N ASN A 6 5.02 -5.32 -14.65
CA ASN A 6 4.39 -6.40 -13.88
C ASN A 6 3.15 -5.97 -13.07
N SER A 7 2.67 -4.72 -13.21
CA SER A 7 1.60 -4.16 -12.35
C SER A 7 0.82 -3.05 -13.03
N THR A 8 -0.50 -3.16 -12.98
CA THR A 8 -1.34 -2.46 -13.96
C THR A 8 -1.80 -1.08 -13.48
N PHE A 9 -1.95 -0.82 -12.18
CA PHE A 9 -2.50 0.47 -11.70
C PHE A 9 -2.08 0.80 -10.27
N ILE A 10 -1.83 2.07 -9.97
CA ILE A 10 -1.83 2.65 -8.61
C ILE A 10 -2.81 3.81 -8.58
N ILE A 11 -3.69 3.80 -7.57
CA ILE A 11 -4.47 4.97 -7.15
C ILE A 11 -3.92 5.43 -5.81
N LEU A 12 -3.67 6.73 -5.67
CA LEU A 12 -3.26 7.36 -4.43
C LEU A 12 -4.42 8.24 -3.98
N ALA A 13 -4.72 8.19 -2.69
CA ALA A 13 -5.64 9.09 -2.05
C ALA A 13 -5.01 10.48 -1.86
N ASP A 14 -5.85 11.47 -1.58
CA ASP A 14 -5.45 12.87 -1.49
C ASP A 14 -4.42 13.10 -0.36
N GLU A 15 -3.29 13.72 -0.71
CA GLU A 15 -2.18 14.00 0.22
C GLU A 15 -2.64 14.84 1.43
N GLY A 16 -3.60 15.75 1.23
CA GLY A 16 -4.13 16.61 2.30
C GLY A 16 -4.93 15.83 3.32
N VAL A 17 -5.64 14.78 2.91
CA VAL A 17 -6.38 13.91 3.83
C VAL A 17 -5.43 13.01 4.62
N PHE A 18 -4.36 12.53 3.99
CA PHE A 18 -3.36 11.72 4.69
C PHE A 18 -2.64 12.47 5.82
N GLN A 19 -2.44 13.78 5.71
CA GLN A 19 -1.86 14.59 6.79
C GLN A 19 -2.70 14.57 8.09
N SER A 20 -3.99 14.23 8.00
CA SER A 20 -4.87 14.04 9.16
C SER A 20 -4.81 12.63 9.75
N CYS A 21 -4.15 11.68 9.07
CA CYS A 21 -3.93 10.34 9.55
C CYS A 21 -2.79 10.26 10.57
N ARG A 22 -2.86 9.27 11.46
CA ARG A 22 -1.74 8.89 12.33
C ARG A 22 -0.59 8.40 11.44
N ASN A 23 0.64 8.49 11.95
CA ASN A 23 1.81 7.93 11.26
C ASN A 23 1.87 6.39 11.34
N LEU A 24 0.78 5.74 10.95
CA LEU A 24 0.55 4.31 11.00
C LEU A 24 -0.04 3.88 9.67
N VAL A 25 0.68 3.01 8.96
CA VAL A 25 0.25 2.45 7.68
C VAL A 25 0.11 0.94 7.84
N SER A 26 -1.08 0.42 7.56
CA SER A 26 -1.31 -1.02 7.45
C SER A 26 -1.21 -1.44 5.99
N LEU A 27 -0.49 -2.53 5.75
CA LEU A 27 -0.27 -3.13 4.44
C LEU A 27 -0.94 -4.50 4.40
N ASP A 28 -1.60 -4.80 3.29
CA ASP A 28 -2.22 -6.11 3.06
C ASP A 28 -2.10 -6.53 1.60
N GLY A 29 -1.99 -7.84 1.38
CA GLY A 29 -1.95 -8.49 0.08
C GLY A 29 -3.07 -9.53 -0.02
N CYS A 30 -3.94 -9.43 -1.02
CA CYS A 30 -5.02 -10.40 -1.20
C CYS A 30 -5.15 -10.93 -2.64
N PHE A 31 -5.57 -12.18 -2.78
CA PHE A 31 -5.79 -12.79 -4.10
C PHE A 31 -7.06 -12.26 -4.74
N LEU A 32 -6.95 -11.77 -5.98
CA LEU A 32 -8.10 -11.39 -6.79
C LEU A 32 -8.74 -12.64 -7.38
N LYS A 33 -10.05 -12.79 -7.17
CA LYS A 33 -10.84 -13.85 -7.81
C LYS A 33 -11.40 -13.35 -9.14
N GLY A 34 -11.06 -14.01 -10.23
CA GLY A 34 -11.55 -13.67 -11.57
C GLY A 34 -10.68 -14.26 -12.67
N THR A 35 -11.07 -14.02 -13.92
CA THR A 35 -10.43 -14.60 -15.12
C THR A 35 -8.96 -14.21 -15.29
N TYR A 36 -8.56 -13.05 -14.78
CA TYR A 36 -7.21 -12.49 -14.92
C TYR A 36 -6.31 -12.74 -13.71
N GLY A 37 -6.86 -13.28 -12.61
CA GLY A 37 -6.11 -13.56 -11.37
C GLY A 37 -5.36 -12.34 -10.82
N GLY A 38 -4.20 -12.59 -10.22
CA GLY A 38 -3.34 -11.58 -9.62
C GLY A 38 -3.56 -11.38 -8.13
N GLN A 39 -2.81 -10.43 -7.57
CA GLN A 39 -2.87 -10.04 -6.17
C GLN A 39 -3.04 -8.52 -6.07
N LEU A 40 -3.88 -8.10 -5.14
CA LEU A 40 -4.09 -6.71 -4.78
C LEU A 40 -3.19 -6.39 -3.59
N LEU A 41 -2.27 -5.45 -3.76
CA LEU A 41 -1.51 -4.84 -2.68
C LEU A 41 -2.25 -3.60 -2.22
N THR A 42 -2.37 -3.39 -0.92
CA THR A 42 -3.06 -2.23 -0.36
C THR A 42 -2.24 -1.59 0.74
N ALA A 43 -2.38 -0.27 0.86
CA ALA A 43 -1.89 0.54 1.98
C ALA A 43 -3.06 1.37 2.51
N VAL A 44 -3.31 1.27 3.81
CA VAL A 44 -4.36 2.01 4.50
C VAL A 44 -3.81 2.72 5.73
N GLY A 45 -4.32 3.90 6.03
CA GLY A 45 -4.01 4.70 7.21
C GLY A 45 -5.12 4.61 8.23
N ILE A 46 -4.84 5.05 9.46
CA ILE A 46 -5.84 5.24 10.50
C ILE A 46 -5.92 6.72 10.83
N ASP A 47 -7.12 7.31 10.74
CA ASP A 47 -7.32 8.72 11.08
C ASP A 47 -7.40 8.98 12.59
N ALA A 48 -7.58 10.24 12.98
CA ALA A 48 -7.74 10.62 14.38
C ALA A 48 -8.97 9.98 15.05
N ASN A 49 -10.00 9.61 14.26
CA ASN A 49 -11.26 9.01 14.70
C ASN A 49 -11.25 7.47 14.62
N ASP A 50 -10.07 6.84 14.57
CA ASP A 50 -9.92 5.38 14.47
C ASP A 50 -10.57 4.77 13.21
N CYS A 51 -10.83 5.58 12.17
CA CYS A 51 -11.39 5.13 10.91
C CYS A 51 -10.28 4.71 9.94
N ILE A 52 -10.53 3.64 9.18
CA ILE A 52 -9.63 3.18 8.12
C ILE A 52 -9.77 4.09 6.91
N TYR A 53 -8.65 4.61 6.44
CA TYR A 53 -8.57 5.45 5.26
C TYR A 53 -7.73 4.76 4.17
N PRO A 54 -8.27 4.48 2.97
CA PRO A 54 -7.49 3.91 1.89
C PRO A 54 -6.46 4.92 1.39
N ILE A 55 -5.18 4.57 1.41
CA ILE A 55 -4.09 5.45 0.93
C ILE A 55 -3.73 5.09 -0.50
N ALA A 56 -3.43 3.81 -0.74
CA ALA A 56 -3.03 3.35 -2.06
C ALA A 56 -3.38 1.88 -2.28
N TRP A 57 -3.51 1.49 -3.55
CA TRP A 57 -3.62 0.08 -3.93
C TRP A 57 -2.99 -0.19 -5.28
N ALA A 58 -2.53 -1.42 -5.49
CA ALA A 58 -1.94 -1.88 -6.74
C ALA A 58 -2.35 -3.30 -7.10
N VAL A 59 -2.65 -3.54 -8.38
CA VAL A 59 -2.86 -4.90 -8.90
C VAL A 59 -1.55 -5.40 -9.51
N VAL A 60 -1.06 -6.52 -8.98
CA VAL A 60 0.22 -7.13 -9.36
C VAL A 60 0.02 -8.59 -9.76
N ASN A 61 0.91 -9.12 -10.61
CA ASN A 61 0.83 -10.52 -11.02
C ASN A 61 1.12 -11.49 -9.85
N LYS A 62 1.98 -11.08 -8.92
CA LYS A 62 2.40 -11.88 -7.77
C LYS A 62 2.86 -10.99 -6.61
N GLU A 63 2.55 -11.41 -5.39
CA GLU A 63 3.05 -10.86 -4.16
C GLU A 63 4.46 -11.38 -3.93
N ASN A 64 5.43 -10.52 -4.20
CA ASN A 64 6.84 -10.81 -4.07
C ASN A 64 7.58 -9.55 -3.63
N LYS A 65 8.85 -9.71 -3.26
CA LYS A 65 9.69 -8.60 -2.79
C LYS A 65 9.81 -7.47 -3.82
N GLU A 66 9.91 -7.80 -5.10
CA GLU A 66 10.07 -6.80 -6.18
C GLU A 66 8.85 -5.88 -6.27
N ASN A 67 7.65 -6.46 -6.36
CA ASN A 67 6.40 -5.71 -6.48
C ASN A 67 6.08 -4.93 -5.19
N TRP A 68 6.35 -5.49 -4.01
CA TRP A 68 6.24 -4.75 -2.75
C TRP A 68 7.24 -3.59 -2.65
N THR A 69 8.50 -3.81 -3.07
CA THR A 69 9.52 -2.74 -3.06
C THR A 69 9.10 -1.59 -3.97
N TRP A 70 8.66 -1.90 -5.18
CA TRP A 70 8.15 -0.91 -6.13
C TRP A 70 6.94 -0.15 -5.56
N PHE A 71 5.96 -0.87 -5.01
CA PHE A 71 4.76 -0.25 -4.42
C PHE A 71 5.11 0.69 -3.27
N LEU A 72 5.98 0.26 -2.35
CA LEU A 72 6.38 1.06 -1.18
C LEU A 72 7.26 2.26 -1.55
N GLN A 73 8.10 2.15 -2.59
CA GLN A 73 8.88 3.28 -3.09
C GLN A 73 7.98 4.39 -3.63
N LEU A 74 6.95 4.03 -4.40
CA LEU A 74 5.99 4.99 -4.91
C LEU A 74 5.15 5.58 -3.79
N LEU A 75 4.67 4.75 -2.86
CA LEU A 75 3.96 5.19 -1.68
C LEU A 75 4.78 6.22 -0.88
N ALA A 76 6.05 5.93 -0.59
CA ALA A 76 6.91 6.85 0.15
C ALA A 76 7.16 8.17 -0.60
N GLN A 77 7.36 8.10 -1.93
CA GLN A 77 7.52 9.28 -2.77
C GLN A 77 6.28 10.18 -2.72
N ASP A 78 5.09 9.58 -2.80
CA ASP A 78 3.83 10.31 -2.91
C ASP A 78 3.35 10.87 -1.59
N LEU A 79 3.67 10.19 -0.49
CA LEU A 79 3.37 10.67 0.85
C LEU A 79 4.45 11.60 1.38
N GLY A 80 5.50 11.89 0.60
CA GLY A 80 6.62 12.72 1.03
C GLY A 80 7.35 12.16 2.25
N ILE A 81 7.41 10.83 2.40
CA ILE A 81 8.06 10.17 3.52
C ILE A 81 9.58 10.22 3.31
N VAL A 82 10.21 11.24 3.90
CA VAL A 82 11.67 11.41 3.88
C VAL A 82 12.35 10.68 5.05
N ASP A 83 11.67 10.63 6.21
CA ASP A 83 12.16 9.98 7.42
C ASP A 83 11.19 8.87 7.85
N SER A 84 11.54 7.63 7.52
CA SER A 84 10.73 6.45 7.83
C SER A 84 10.69 6.12 9.33
N HIS A 85 11.59 6.67 10.16
CA HIS A 85 11.60 6.39 11.60
C HIS A 85 10.40 6.99 12.35
N LYS A 86 9.70 7.93 11.73
CA LYS A 86 8.46 8.54 12.27
C LYS A 86 7.20 7.72 11.95
N TRP A 87 7.34 6.66 11.15
CA TRP A 87 6.23 5.86 10.63
C TRP A 87 6.27 4.45 11.21
N ALA A 88 5.10 3.97 11.63
CA ALA A 88 4.88 2.57 11.94
C ALA A 88 4.20 1.88 10.75
N PHE A 89 4.73 0.73 10.35
CA PHE A 89 4.14 -0.12 9.33
C PHE A 89 3.64 -1.41 9.98
N MET A 90 2.41 -1.81 9.66
CA MET A 90 1.83 -3.08 10.07
C MET A 90 1.58 -3.93 8.83
N THR A 91 1.91 -5.21 8.91
CA THR A 91 1.59 -6.20 7.87
C THR A 91 0.79 -7.33 8.50
N ASP A 92 0.14 -8.13 7.67
CA ASP A 92 -0.46 -9.37 8.14
C ASP A 92 0.63 -10.31 8.72
N ARG A 93 0.18 -11.23 9.59
CA ARG A 93 1.09 -12.19 10.22
C ARG A 93 1.43 -13.29 9.20
N GLN A 94 2.66 -13.28 8.71
CA GLN A 94 3.19 -14.40 7.94
C GLN A 94 3.24 -15.65 8.82
N LYS A 95 2.53 -16.72 8.43
CA LYS A 95 2.70 -18.04 9.05
C LYS A 95 4.07 -18.58 8.62
N SER A 96 4.88 -18.99 9.59
CA SER A 96 6.12 -19.73 9.32
C SER A 96 5.80 -20.98 8.49
N GLN A 97 6.45 -21.14 7.34
CA GLN A 97 6.42 -22.39 6.57
C GLN A 97 7.07 -23.53 7.35
#